data_AF-C1MHQ9-F1
#
_entry.id   AF-C1MHQ9-F1
#
_cell.length_a   1.000
_cell.length_b   1.000
_cell.length_c   1.000
_cell.angle_alpha   90.00
_cell.angle_beta   90.00
_cell.angle_gamma   90.00
#
_symmetry.space_group_name_H-M   'P 1'
#
loop_
_entity.id
_entity.type
_entity.pdbx_description
1 polymer ?
#
loop_
_entity_poly.entity_id
_entity_poly.type
_entity_poly.pdbx_seq_one_letter_code
_entity_poly.pdbx_strand_id
1 'polypeptide(L)'
;KKGRYRRDKPWDHAGIDHWKVDPFTKEDNPDGLLDESSFATLFPKYREKYLREVWPSVTRALKECGIACELNLVEGSMTVRTTRKTFDPYIIIKSRDLIKLLSRSVPAPQALKILSDDVQCDVIKIGGMVRNKERYVKRRQRLIGPNGSTLKAIEMLTGCYVLVQGNTVSCMGGWKGLKTVRKIIEDCMKNMHPIYHIKELMIKRELAKDPALASQSWDRFLPKFKKKNVKRKKPSKIGKGKKDQVFPPAPVPSKLDQQIESGEYFLSQEAKRRRAAAEKLEKQKEAVSASQKKRNEAFIAPKEDA
;
A
#
# COMPACT_ATOMS: atom_id res chain seq x y z
N LYS A 1 2.63 -1.08 61.16
CA LYS A 1 1.35 -1.63 60.64
C LYS A 1 0.89 -0.82 59.43
N LYS A 2 1.06 -1.33 58.20
CA LYS A 2 0.47 -0.72 56.98
C LYS A 2 -1.06 -0.75 57.12
N GLY A 3 -1.73 0.39 56.93
CA GLY A 3 -3.20 0.46 56.90
C GLY A 3 -3.91 1.26 58.01
N ARG A 4 -3.20 1.84 59.00
CA ARG A 4 -3.83 2.59 60.10
C ARG A 4 -4.69 3.82 59.69
N TYR A 5 -4.56 4.29 58.45
CA TYR A 5 -5.30 5.45 57.91
C TYR A 5 -6.18 5.11 56.71
N ARG A 6 -6.31 3.83 56.33
CA ARG A 6 -7.16 3.44 55.20
C ARG A 6 -8.58 3.26 55.74
N ARG A 7 -9.40 4.31 55.63
CA ARG A 7 -10.83 4.25 55.94
C ARG A 7 -11.52 3.36 54.91
N ASP A 8 -12.54 2.63 55.33
CA ASP A 8 -13.42 1.93 54.40
C ASP A 8 -14.03 2.96 53.44
N LYS A 9 -14.08 2.61 52.16
CA LYS A 9 -14.65 3.44 51.10
C LYS A 9 -15.98 2.82 50.69
N PRO A 10 -17.13 3.28 51.24
CA PRO A 10 -18.44 2.78 50.85
C PRO A 10 -18.72 2.86 49.34
N TRP A 11 -18.01 3.76 48.65
CA TRP A 11 -18.13 4.00 47.21
C TRP A 11 -17.15 3.18 46.34
N ASP A 12 -16.35 2.29 46.92
CA ASP A 12 -15.31 1.50 46.23
C ASP A 12 -15.39 0.06 46.76
N HIS A 13 -16.46 -0.64 46.36
CA HIS A 13 -16.74 -2.04 46.73
C HIS A 13 -16.56 -2.99 45.54
N ALA A 14 -16.25 -4.26 45.81
CA ALA A 14 -15.92 -5.27 44.78
C ALA A 14 -17.02 -5.50 43.71
N GLY A 15 -18.26 -5.10 44.00
CA GLY A 15 -19.39 -5.15 43.05
C GLY A 15 -19.54 -3.94 42.12
N ILE A 16 -18.73 -2.87 42.24
CA ILE A 16 -18.82 -1.70 41.34
C ILE A 16 -18.01 -1.98 40.08
N ASP A 17 -18.70 -2.00 38.94
CA ASP A 17 -18.04 -1.98 37.63
C ASP A 17 -17.55 -0.56 37.32
N HIS A 18 -16.31 -0.28 37.70
CA HIS A 18 -15.64 0.98 37.45
C HIS A 18 -15.45 1.31 35.95
N TRP A 19 -15.71 0.35 35.06
CA TRP A 19 -15.56 0.50 33.62
C TRP A 19 -16.89 0.64 32.88
N LYS A 20 -18.01 0.66 33.61
CA LYS A 20 -19.32 0.95 33.03
C LYS A 20 -19.35 2.39 32.54
N VAL A 21 -19.70 2.57 31.26
CA VAL A 21 -19.85 3.90 30.65
C VAL A 21 -21.31 4.30 30.82
N ASP A 22 -21.57 5.29 31.66
CA ASP A 22 -22.91 5.86 31.80
C ASP A 22 -23.17 6.91 30.69
N PRO A 23 -24.38 6.96 30.12
CA PRO A 23 -24.70 7.90 29.05
C PRO A 23 -24.70 9.34 29.58
N PHE A 24 -24.06 10.25 28.84
CA PHE A 24 -24.09 11.68 29.17
C PHE A 24 -25.41 12.27 28.70
N THR A 25 -26.19 12.82 29.62
CA THR A 25 -27.54 13.36 29.35
C THR A 25 -27.54 14.88 29.34
N LYS A 26 -28.68 15.48 28.95
CA LYS A 26 -28.86 16.93 28.99
C LYS A 26 -28.87 17.50 30.42
N GLU A 27 -29.19 16.67 31.41
CA GLU A 27 -29.25 17.05 32.82
C GLU A 27 -27.84 17.26 33.39
N ASP A 28 -26.84 16.55 32.85
CA ASP A 28 -25.45 16.64 33.28
C ASP A 28 -24.76 17.94 32.83
N ASN A 29 -25.31 18.62 31.81
CA ASN A 29 -24.84 19.93 31.36
C ASN A 29 -26.00 20.85 30.96
N PRO A 30 -26.68 21.47 31.95
CA PRO A 30 -27.86 22.30 31.71
C PRO A 30 -27.53 23.62 31.00
N ASP A 31 -26.36 24.20 31.26
CA ASP A 31 -25.95 25.50 30.73
C ASP A 31 -25.26 25.40 29.35
N GLY A 32 -24.95 24.19 28.90
CA GLY A 32 -24.36 23.91 27.59
C GLY A 32 -22.86 24.25 27.50
N LEU A 33 -22.37 24.44 26.28
CA LEU A 33 -20.97 24.81 26.03
C LEU A 33 -20.83 26.33 25.83
N LEU A 34 -19.80 26.91 26.44
CA LEU A 34 -19.47 28.35 26.32
C LEU A 34 -18.85 28.69 24.97
N ASP A 35 -17.88 27.87 24.54
CA ASP A 35 -17.08 28.10 23.34
C ASP A 35 -17.59 27.32 22.12
N GLU A 36 -17.38 27.89 20.95
CA GLU A 36 -17.69 27.27 19.67
C GLU A 36 -16.51 26.41 19.18
N SER A 37 -16.79 25.16 18.86
CA SER A 37 -15.87 24.24 18.18
C SER A 37 -16.39 23.97 16.78
N SER A 38 -15.53 24.15 15.78
CA SER A 38 -15.88 23.99 14.36
C SER A 38 -14.91 23.02 13.68
N PHE A 39 -15.45 22.09 12.89
CA PHE A 39 -14.66 21.20 12.04
C PHE A 39 -15.21 21.20 10.61
N ALA A 40 -14.32 21.25 9.64
CA ALA A 40 -14.66 21.13 8.23
C ALA A 40 -13.93 19.95 7.58
N THR A 41 -14.54 19.34 6.57
CA THR A 41 -13.92 18.30 5.73
C THR A 41 -14.33 18.46 4.28
N LEU A 42 -13.35 18.45 3.38
CA LEU A 42 -13.58 18.50 1.94
C LEU A 42 -14.05 17.14 1.42
N PHE A 43 -14.95 17.14 0.43
CA PHE A 43 -15.39 15.94 -0.26
C PHE A 43 -15.16 16.02 -1.77
N PRO A 44 -14.95 14.87 -2.44
CA PRO A 44 -14.77 14.86 -3.89
C PRO A 44 -16.05 15.23 -4.66
N LYS A 45 -15.93 15.92 -5.79
CA LYS A 45 -17.05 16.38 -6.63
C LYS A 45 -18.07 15.29 -6.98
N TYR A 46 -17.63 14.06 -7.25
CA TYR A 46 -18.55 12.94 -7.58
C TYR A 46 -19.50 12.58 -6.42
N ARG A 47 -19.18 12.99 -5.19
CA ARG A 47 -19.97 12.67 -4.00
C ARG A 47 -21.10 13.68 -3.74
N GLU A 48 -21.07 14.82 -4.43
CA GLU A 48 -21.99 15.94 -4.26
C GLU A 48 -23.47 15.54 -4.39
N LYS A 49 -23.84 14.85 -5.48
CA LYS A 49 -25.23 14.47 -5.74
C LYS A 49 -25.81 13.66 -4.59
N TYR A 50 -25.08 12.65 -4.13
CA TYR A 50 -25.50 11.82 -3.00
C TYR A 50 -25.61 12.63 -1.71
N LEU A 51 -24.60 13.47 -1.41
CA LEU A 51 -24.61 14.26 -0.17
C LEU A 51 -25.80 15.20 -0.14
N ARG A 52 -26.12 15.86 -1.26
CA ARG A 52 -27.31 16.71 -1.39
C ARG A 52 -28.60 15.96 -1.08
N GLU A 53 -28.74 14.73 -1.57
CA GLU A 53 -29.93 13.88 -1.33
C GLU A 53 -30.06 13.43 0.13
N VAL A 54 -28.95 13.04 0.78
CA VAL A 54 -28.98 12.51 2.16
C VAL A 54 -28.82 13.57 3.25
N TRP A 55 -28.41 14.80 2.90
CA TRP A 55 -28.13 15.86 3.86
C TRP A 55 -29.26 16.14 4.85
N PRO A 56 -30.55 16.18 4.44
CA PRO A 56 -31.64 16.40 5.39
C PRO A 56 -31.69 15.37 6.53
N SER A 57 -31.37 14.11 6.23
CA SER A 57 -31.30 13.05 7.25
C SER A 57 -30.13 13.25 8.20
N VAL A 58 -28.98 13.72 7.71
CA VAL A 58 -27.81 14.05 8.53
C VAL A 58 -28.11 15.24 9.44
N THR A 59 -28.73 16.29 8.90
CA THR A 59 -29.13 17.48 9.67
C THR A 59 -30.11 17.13 10.79
N ARG A 60 -31.08 16.24 10.53
CA ARG A 60 -32.01 15.78 11.57
C ARG A 60 -31.27 15.10 12.72
N ALA A 61 -30.37 14.16 12.42
CA ALA A 61 -29.62 13.42 13.43
C ALA A 61 -28.68 14.35 14.25
N LEU A 62 -27.96 15.27 13.59
CA LEU A 62 -27.07 16.20 14.30
C LEU A 62 -27.83 17.24 15.12
N LYS A 63 -29.03 17.62 14.69
CA LYS A 63 -29.91 18.55 15.43
C LYS A 63 -30.38 17.95 16.77
N GLU A 64 -30.63 16.64 16.83
CA GLU A 64 -30.97 15.94 18.08
C GLU A 64 -29.84 16.04 19.12
N CYS A 65 -28.59 16.04 18.65
CA CYS A 65 -27.39 16.25 19.46
C CYS A 65 -27.05 17.74 19.73
N GLY A 66 -27.82 18.69 19.18
CA GLY A 66 -27.56 20.12 19.34
C GLY A 66 -26.37 20.65 18.52
N ILE A 67 -26.03 20.01 17.40
CA ILE A 67 -24.91 20.39 16.52
C ILE A 67 -25.44 21.00 15.24
N ALA A 68 -24.85 22.12 14.82
CA ALA A 68 -25.13 22.74 13.54
C ALA A 68 -24.26 22.10 12.45
N CYS A 69 -24.83 21.89 11.26
CA CYS A 69 -24.10 21.37 10.11
C CYS A 69 -24.42 22.12 8.83
N GLU A 70 -23.41 22.35 8.01
CA GLU A 70 -23.52 23.04 6.72
C GLU A 70 -22.87 22.23 5.60
N LEU A 71 -23.48 22.27 4.43
CA LEU A 71 -22.99 21.64 3.21
C LEU A 71 -22.74 22.73 2.17
N ASN A 72 -21.47 23.03 1.90
CA ASN A 72 -21.07 23.97 0.87
C ASN A 72 -20.75 23.21 -0.43
N LEU A 73 -21.61 23.39 -1.43
CA LEU A 73 -21.48 22.73 -2.74
C LEU A 73 -20.51 23.45 -3.68
N VAL A 74 -20.24 24.75 -3.45
CA VAL A 74 -19.31 25.54 -4.26
C VAL A 74 -17.88 25.18 -3.91
N GLU A 75 -17.56 25.15 -2.62
CA GLU A 75 -16.24 24.75 -2.12
C GLU A 75 -16.07 23.22 -2.07
N GLY A 76 -17.17 22.46 -2.04
CA GLY A 76 -17.13 21.02 -1.82
C GLY A 76 -16.73 20.65 -0.40
N SER A 77 -17.26 21.36 0.59
CA SER A 77 -16.93 21.20 2.02
C SER A 77 -18.17 20.88 2.86
N MET A 78 -17.99 20.07 3.90
CA MET A 78 -18.98 19.82 4.95
C MET A 78 -18.42 20.37 6.26
N THR A 79 -19.23 21.13 6.99
CA THR A 79 -18.84 21.78 8.24
C THR A 79 -19.79 21.37 9.36
N VAL A 80 -19.26 21.10 10.55
CA VAL A 80 -20.03 20.84 11.78
C VAL A 80 -19.54 21.77 12.88
N ARG A 81 -20.47 22.33 13.66
CA ARG A 81 -20.21 23.34 14.69
C ARG A 81 -21.02 23.06 15.95
N THR A 82 -20.41 23.23 17.11
CA THR A 82 -21.16 23.23 18.39
C THR A 82 -22.06 24.45 18.46
N THR A 83 -23.14 24.35 19.23
CA THR A 83 -24.06 25.44 19.50
C THR A 83 -24.24 25.60 21.00
N ARG A 84 -24.90 26.67 21.43
CA ARG A 84 -25.27 26.85 22.85
C ARG A 84 -26.20 25.75 23.40
N LYS A 85 -26.78 24.92 22.52
CA LYS A 85 -27.65 23.79 22.88
C LYS A 85 -26.91 22.45 22.91
N THR A 86 -25.61 22.43 22.59
CA THR A 86 -24.80 21.23 22.68
C THR A 86 -24.54 20.94 24.16
N PHE A 87 -25.00 19.80 24.65
CA PHE A 87 -24.82 19.37 26.05
C PHE A 87 -23.59 18.46 26.19
N ASP A 88 -23.44 17.48 25.31
CA ASP A 88 -22.29 16.56 25.28
C ASP A 88 -21.05 17.27 24.70
N PRO A 89 -19.93 17.40 25.44
CA PRO A 89 -18.71 18.00 24.91
C PRO A 89 -17.99 17.15 23.85
N TYR A 90 -18.17 15.82 23.85
CA TYR A 90 -17.44 14.90 22.97
C TYR A 90 -18.16 14.64 21.64
N ILE A 91 -19.46 14.91 21.54
CA ILE A 91 -20.25 14.66 20.32
C ILE A 91 -19.73 15.42 19.08
N ILE A 92 -19.04 16.54 19.26
CA ILE A 92 -18.42 17.29 18.16
C ILE A 92 -17.31 16.48 17.47
N ILE A 93 -16.57 15.69 18.23
CA ILE A 93 -15.50 14.80 17.74
C ILE A 93 -16.12 13.68 16.90
N LYS A 94 -17.25 13.11 17.33
CA LYS A 94 -18.02 12.12 16.57
C LYS A 94 -18.64 12.71 15.31
N SER A 95 -19.12 13.94 15.37
CA SER A 95 -19.70 14.66 14.22
C SER A 95 -18.65 14.98 13.16
N ARG A 96 -17.44 15.35 13.59
CA ARG A 96 -16.28 15.46 12.71
C ARG A 96 -15.96 14.12 12.03
N ASP A 97 -16.06 13.03 12.77
CA ASP A 97 -15.79 11.70 12.24
C ASP A 97 -16.90 11.22 11.29
N LEU A 98 -18.15 11.61 11.52
CA LEU A 98 -19.29 11.44 10.60
C LEU A 98 -19.03 12.10 9.24
N ILE A 99 -18.67 13.39 9.22
CA ILE A 99 -18.40 14.09 7.95
C ILE A 99 -17.16 13.52 7.24
N LYS A 100 -16.15 13.05 7.98
CA LYS A 100 -15.01 12.31 7.40
C LYS A 100 -15.47 11.01 6.75
N LEU A 101 -16.33 10.22 7.38
CA LEU A 101 -16.85 8.97 6.81
C LEU A 101 -17.68 9.23 5.55
N LEU A 102 -18.53 10.25 5.56
CA LEU A 102 -19.32 10.67 4.39
C LEU A 102 -18.44 11.09 3.22
N SER A 103 -17.32 11.80 3.49
CA SER A 103 -16.33 12.19 2.48
C SER A 103 -15.64 10.98 1.83
N ARG A 104 -15.55 9.86 2.56
CA ARG A 104 -14.98 8.58 2.12
C ARG A 104 -16.05 7.60 1.62
N SER A 105 -17.14 8.14 1.07
CA SER A 105 -18.32 7.46 0.53
C SER A 105 -18.93 6.34 1.37
N VAL A 106 -18.80 6.40 2.69
CA VAL A 106 -19.64 5.55 3.56
C VAL A 106 -21.11 5.99 3.39
N PRO A 107 -22.07 5.06 3.25
CA PRO A 107 -23.49 5.41 3.19
C PRO A 107 -23.98 6.06 4.49
N ALA A 108 -24.84 7.07 4.39
CA ALA A 108 -25.34 7.82 5.54
C ALA A 108 -25.98 6.95 6.64
N PRO A 109 -26.85 5.94 6.34
CA PRO A 109 -27.43 5.08 7.38
C PRO A 109 -26.38 4.31 8.19
N GLN A 110 -25.26 3.97 7.56
CA GLN A 110 -24.16 3.30 8.24
C GLN A 110 -23.28 4.31 8.99
N ALA A 111 -23.01 5.47 8.39
CA ALA A 111 -22.19 6.51 8.98
C ALA A 111 -22.81 7.11 10.25
N LEU A 112 -24.14 7.30 10.28
CA LEU A 112 -24.88 7.85 11.43
C LEU A 112 -24.71 7.04 12.72
N LYS A 113 -24.39 5.74 12.63
CA LYS A 113 -24.10 4.90 13.79
C LYS A 113 -22.90 5.38 14.61
N ILE A 114 -22.03 6.21 14.04
CA ILE A 114 -20.87 6.80 14.74
C ILE A 114 -21.27 7.75 15.87
N LEU A 115 -22.52 8.23 15.89
CA LEU A 115 -23.01 9.11 16.95
C LEU A 115 -23.21 8.36 18.28
N SER A 116 -23.41 7.04 18.24
CA SER A 116 -23.47 6.17 19.43
C SER A 116 -22.10 6.01 20.09
N ASP A 117 -22.03 5.76 21.40
CA ASP A 117 -20.76 5.60 22.15
C ASP A 117 -19.99 4.32 21.82
N ASP A 118 -20.71 3.24 21.50
CA ASP A 118 -20.12 1.92 21.23
C ASP A 118 -19.36 1.83 19.91
N VAL A 119 -19.62 2.76 18.99
CA VAL A 119 -19.09 2.72 17.63
C VAL A 119 -18.03 3.81 17.47
N GLN A 120 -16.85 3.40 17.00
CA GLN A 120 -15.77 4.31 16.65
C GLN A 120 -15.42 4.12 15.18
N CYS A 121 -14.64 5.04 14.62
CA CYS A 121 -14.18 4.96 13.24
C CYS A 121 -12.67 4.96 13.14
N ASP A 122 -12.16 4.39 12.05
CA ASP A 122 -10.75 4.46 11.70
C ASP A 122 -10.58 4.59 10.18
N VAL A 123 -9.84 5.60 9.73
CA VAL A 123 -9.55 5.84 8.31
C VAL A 123 -8.08 5.54 8.05
N ILE A 124 -7.82 4.35 7.52
CA ILE A 124 -6.47 3.84 7.31
C ILE A 124 -5.97 4.25 5.93
N LYS A 125 -4.90 5.02 5.90
CA LYS A 125 -4.22 5.42 4.65
C LYS A 125 -3.39 4.25 4.12
N ILE A 126 -3.79 3.69 2.97
CA ILE A 126 -3.05 2.63 2.27
C ILE A 126 -2.23 3.17 1.08
N GLY A 127 -2.52 4.38 0.63
CA GLY A 127 -1.75 5.07 -0.41
C GLY A 127 -0.31 5.34 0.02
N GLY A 128 0.64 5.08 -0.87
CA GLY A 128 2.08 5.27 -0.62
C GLY A 128 2.77 4.09 0.06
N MET A 129 2.04 3.11 0.59
CA MET A 129 2.65 1.89 1.18
C MET A 129 3.35 1.00 0.15
N VAL A 130 2.95 1.10 -1.12
CA VAL A 130 3.50 0.32 -2.23
C VAL A 130 3.91 1.26 -3.36
N ARG A 131 5.18 1.21 -3.77
CA ARG A 131 5.73 2.10 -4.82
C ARG A 131 5.10 1.86 -6.20
N ASN A 132 4.94 0.60 -6.59
CA ASN A 132 4.41 0.25 -7.91
C ASN A 132 2.87 0.23 -7.90
N LYS A 133 2.25 0.99 -8.81
CA LYS A 133 0.79 1.13 -8.97
C LYS A 133 0.09 -0.20 -9.23
N GLU A 134 0.61 -1.06 -10.09
CA GLU A 134 0.00 -2.36 -10.38
C GLU A 134 -0.01 -3.27 -9.15
N ARG A 135 1.10 -3.28 -8.41
CA ARG A 135 1.22 -4.05 -7.18
C ARG A 135 0.28 -3.52 -6.10
N TYR A 136 0.12 -2.20 -6.03
CA TYR A 136 -0.85 -1.55 -5.16
C TYR A 136 -2.29 -2.00 -5.49
N VAL A 137 -2.69 -1.93 -6.76
CA VAL A 137 -4.03 -2.35 -7.20
C VAL A 137 -4.27 -3.84 -6.90
N LYS A 138 -3.29 -4.70 -7.19
CA LYS A 138 -3.38 -6.15 -6.88
C LYS A 138 -3.50 -6.43 -5.37
N ARG A 139 -2.76 -5.72 -4.51
CA ARG A 139 -2.86 -5.87 -3.04
C ARG A 139 -4.15 -5.30 -2.47
N ARG A 140 -4.63 -4.17 -3.00
CA ARG A 140 -5.94 -3.60 -2.64
C ARG A 140 -7.07 -4.54 -3.04
N GLN A 141 -7.04 -5.09 -4.25
CA GLN A 141 -8.04 -6.07 -4.70
C GLN A 141 -8.00 -7.35 -3.87
N ARG A 142 -6.81 -7.79 -3.45
CA ARG A 142 -6.64 -8.93 -2.53
C ARG A 142 -7.34 -8.72 -1.17
N LEU A 143 -7.33 -7.48 -0.65
CA LEU A 143 -8.02 -7.14 0.59
C LEU A 143 -9.55 -7.29 0.45
N ILE A 144 -10.10 -6.91 -0.70
CA ILE A 144 -11.53 -7.08 -1.03
C ILE A 144 -11.85 -8.57 -1.21
N GLY A 145 -11.00 -9.29 -1.94
CA GLY A 145 -11.19 -10.69 -2.32
C GLY A 145 -12.11 -10.87 -3.52
N PRO A 146 -12.23 -12.10 -4.03
CA PRO A 146 -13.20 -12.42 -5.09
C PRO A 146 -14.62 -12.21 -4.56
N ASN A 147 -15.44 -11.47 -5.31
CA ASN A 147 -16.82 -11.11 -4.95
C ASN A 147 -16.98 -10.48 -3.54
N GLY A 148 -15.93 -9.85 -2.99
CA GLY A 148 -15.97 -9.25 -1.65
C GLY A 148 -15.93 -10.25 -0.48
N SER A 149 -15.68 -11.53 -0.74
CA SER A 149 -15.69 -12.60 0.28
C SER A 149 -14.70 -12.36 1.42
N THR A 150 -13.45 -11.97 1.11
CA THR A 150 -12.42 -11.67 2.12
C THR A 150 -12.85 -10.50 3.00
N LEU A 151 -13.36 -9.42 2.40
CA LEU A 151 -13.84 -8.25 3.12
C LEU A 151 -14.99 -8.65 4.06
N LYS A 152 -15.96 -9.41 3.55
CA LYS A 152 -17.12 -9.83 4.34
C LYS A 152 -16.74 -10.72 5.52
N ALA A 153 -15.77 -11.61 5.32
CA ALA A 153 -15.23 -12.43 6.40
C ALA A 153 -14.56 -11.57 7.50
N ILE A 154 -13.80 -10.54 7.12
CA ILE A 154 -13.20 -9.59 8.07
C ILE A 154 -14.30 -8.87 8.86
N GLU A 155 -15.34 -8.38 8.18
CA GLU A 155 -16.48 -7.71 8.84
C GLU A 155 -17.16 -8.62 9.87
N MET A 156 -17.49 -9.85 9.49
CA MET A 156 -18.17 -10.82 10.37
C MET A 156 -17.32 -11.24 11.57
N LEU A 157 -16.01 -11.37 11.39
CA LEU A 157 -15.10 -11.79 12.46
C LEU A 157 -14.79 -10.66 13.44
N THR A 158 -14.72 -9.42 12.96
CA THR A 158 -14.33 -8.26 13.78
C THR A 158 -15.52 -7.46 14.30
N GLY A 159 -16.72 -7.70 13.77
CA GLY A 159 -17.91 -6.88 14.07
C GLY A 159 -17.81 -5.46 13.52
N CYS A 160 -16.86 -5.21 12.62
CA CYS A 160 -16.64 -3.91 12.00
C CYS A 160 -17.27 -3.85 10.60
N TYR A 161 -17.69 -2.67 10.20
CA TYR A 161 -17.95 -2.33 8.79
C TYR A 161 -16.66 -1.85 8.15
N VAL A 162 -16.32 -2.35 6.95
CA VAL A 162 -15.07 -2.01 6.27
C VAL A 162 -15.36 -1.62 4.82
N LEU A 163 -14.94 -0.42 4.42
CA LEU A 163 -15.10 0.08 3.07
C LEU A 163 -13.74 0.45 2.47
N VAL A 164 -13.36 -0.23 1.39
CA VAL A 164 -12.11 -0.01 0.66
C VAL A 164 -12.37 0.96 -0.49
N GLN A 165 -11.84 2.18 -0.40
CA GLN A 165 -12.03 3.18 -1.45
C GLN A 165 -10.76 3.98 -1.75
N GLY A 166 -10.38 3.99 -3.03
CA GLY A 166 -9.27 4.81 -3.51
C GLY A 166 -7.94 4.45 -2.85
N ASN A 167 -7.44 5.38 -2.02
CA ASN A 167 -6.18 5.31 -1.27
C ASN A 167 -6.35 5.11 0.24
N THR A 168 -7.58 4.90 0.70
CA THR A 168 -7.92 4.72 2.12
C THR A 168 -8.85 3.53 2.30
N VAL A 169 -8.85 2.99 3.52
CA VAL A 169 -9.84 2.02 3.97
C VAL A 169 -10.53 2.60 5.20
N SER A 170 -11.84 2.82 5.08
CA SER A 170 -12.66 3.33 6.18
C SER A 170 -13.22 2.16 6.96
N CYS A 171 -13.07 2.17 8.28
CA CYS A 171 -13.55 1.13 9.17
C CYS A 171 -14.44 1.74 10.25
N MET A 172 -15.50 1.05 10.65
CA MET A 172 -16.38 1.46 11.76
C MET A 172 -16.69 0.26 12.65
N GLY A 173 -16.71 0.44 13.96
CA GLY A 173 -17.06 -0.60 14.93
C GLY A 173 -16.34 -0.41 16.25
N GLY A 174 -16.32 -1.45 17.10
CA GLY A 174 -15.68 -1.38 18.41
C GLY A 174 -14.15 -1.32 18.35
N TRP A 175 -13.53 -0.73 19.37
CA TRP A 175 -12.08 -0.52 19.47
C TRP A 175 -11.22 -1.78 19.25
N LYS A 176 -11.61 -2.92 19.85
CA LYS A 176 -10.91 -4.21 19.70
C LYS A 176 -10.93 -4.69 18.24
N GLY A 177 -12.07 -4.53 17.57
CA GLY A 177 -12.24 -4.87 16.16
C GLY A 177 -11.38 -3.96 15.27
N LEU A 178 -11.47 -2.64 15.47
CA LEU A 178 -10.70 -1.65 14.70
C LEU A 178 -9.19 -1.88 14.77
N LYS A 179 -8.64 -2.14 15.96
CA LYS A 179 -7.21 -2.45 16.13
C LYS A 179 -6.78 -3.69 15.33
N THR A 180 -7.65 -4.70 15.32
CA THR A 180 -7.41 -5.93 14.56
C THR A 180 -7.49 -5.66 13.06
N VAL A 181 -8.54 -4.97 12.59
CA VAL A 181 -8.73 -4.61 11.18
C VAL A 181 -7.56 -3.78 10.65
N ARG A 182 -7.09 -2.80 11.42
CA ARG A 182 -5.91 -2.00 11.09
C ARG A 182 -4.68 -2.85 10.84
N LYS A 183 -4.38 -3.79 11.74
CA LYS A 183 -3.26 -4.72 11.59
C LYS A 183 -3.39 -5.54 10.30
N ILE A 184 -4.57 -6.09 10.02
CA ILE A 184 -4.83 -6.89 8.80
C ILE A 184 -4.58 -6.07 7.54
N ILE A 185 -5.05 -4.83 7.49
CA ILE A 185 -4.93 -3.95 6.32
C ILE A 185 -3.47 -3.57 6.09
N GLU A 186 -2.76 -3.15 7.13
CA GLU A 186 -1.35 -2.79 7.05
C GLU A 186 -0.49 -3.99 6.62
N ASP A 187 -0.72 -5.16 7.20
CA ASP A 187 0.02 -6.38 6.87
C ASP A 187 -0.31 -6.90 5.46
N CYS A 188 -1.56 -6.74 5.00
CA CYS A 188 -1.95 -7.02 3.62
C CYS A 188 -1.17 -6.14 2.63
N MET A 189 -1.00 -4.85 2.95
CA MET A 189 -0.19 -3.93 2.14
C MET A 189 1.31 -4.25 2.23
N LYS A 190 1.79 -4.85 3.31
CA LYS A 190 3.16 -5.37 3.49
C LYS A 190 3.41 -6.75 2.87
N ASN A 191 2.53 -7.21 1.97
CA ASN A 191 2.64 -8.48 1.24
C ASN A 191 2.24 -9.75 2.02
N MET A 192 1.65 -9.62 3.20
CA MET A 192 0.98 -10.76 3.83
C MET A 192 -0.38 -10.98 3.15
N HIS A 193 -0.90 -12.20 3.12
CA HIS A 193 -2.24 -12.45 2.58
C HIS A 193 -3.28 -12.33 3.71
N PRO A 194 -4.40 -11.60 3.54
CA PRO A 194 -5.38 -11.39 4.62
C PRO A 194 -6.00 -12.70 5.14
N ILE A 195 -6.09 -13.74 4.30
CA ILE A 195 -6.52 -15.10 4.69
C ILE A 195 -5.74 -15.64 5.91
N TYR A 196 -4.45 -15.31 6.07
CA TYR A 196 -3.69 -15.78 7.24
C TYR A 196 -4.25 -15.19 8.54
N HIS A 197 -4.57 -13.89 8.55
CA HIS A 197 -5.19 -13.26 9.71
C HIS A 197 -6.65 -13.70 9.89
N ILE A 198 -7.38 -13.98 8.81
CA ILE A 198 -8.74 -14.54 8.91
C ILE A 198 -8.69 -15.89 9.62
N LYS A 199 -7.77 -16.79 9.22
CA LYS A 199 -7.57 -18.08 9.90
C LYS A 199 -7.15 -17.91 11.36
N GLU A 200 -6.23 -16.97 11.62
CA GLU A 200 -5.81 -16.62 12.97
C GLU A 200 -7.00 -16.17 13.83
N LEU A 201 -7.88 -15.33 13.28
CA LEU A 201 -9.07 -14.83 13.97
C LEU A 201 -10.14 -15.90 14.19
N MET A 202 -10.34 -16.81 13.23
CA MET A 202 -11.24 -17.94 13.40
C MET A 202 -10.78 -18.82 14.57
N ILE A 203 -9.48 -19.16 14.62
CA ILE A 203 -8.92 -19.96 15.71
C ILE A 203 -9.03 -19.21 17.04
N LYS A 204 -8.69 -17.91 17.08
CA LYS A 204 -8.85 -17.10 18.30
C LYS A 204 -10.29 -17.03 18.79
N ARG A 205 -11.27 -16.96 17.89
CA ARG A 205 -12.68 -16.90 18.24
C ARG A 205 -13.20 -18.22 18.80
N GLU A 206 -12.73 -19.35 18.28
CA GLU A 206 -13.05 -20.67 18.84
C GLU A 206 -12.36 -20.88 20.20
N LEU A 207 -11.07 -20.59 20.32
CA LEU A 207 -10.33 -20.69 21.60
C LEU A 207 -10.90 -19.77 22.69
N ALA A 208 -11.45 -18.62 22.32
CA ALA A 208 -12.08 -17.70 23.26
C ALA A 208 -13.38 -18.24 23.89
N LYS A 209 -14.02 -19.25 23.29
CA LYS A 209 -15.20 -19.89 23.87
C LYS A 209 -14.84 -20.82 25.02
N ASP A 210 -13.62 -21.35 25.05
CA ASP A 210 -13.17 -22.30 26.06
C ASP A 210 -12.67 -21.57 27.32
N PRO A 211 -13.36 -21.68 28.47
CA PRO A 211 -12.99 -20.95 29.69
C PRO A 211 -11.65 -21.40 30.27
N ALA A 212 -11.25 -22.67 30.06
CA ALA A 212 -10.00 -23.23 30.58
C ALA A 212 -8.74 -22.61 29.95
N LEU A 213 -8.84 -22.08 28.73
CA LEU A 213 -7.72 -21.52 27.97
C LEU A 213 -7.66 -19.99 28.04
N ALA A 214 -8.59 -19.33 28.71
CA ALA A 214 -8.70 -17.87 28.74
C ALA A 214 -7.48 -17.16 29.37
N SER A 215 -6.83 -17.79 30.35
CA SER A 215 -5.66 -17.23 31.05
C SER A 215 -4.31 -17.62 30.44
N GLN A 216 -4.29 -18.52 29.45
CA GLN A 216 -3.06 -19.07 28.87
C GLN A 216 -2.69 -18.39 27.54
N SER A 217 -1.41 -18.37 27.17
CA SER A 217 -1.00 -17.88 25.85
C SER A 217 -1.44 -18.83 24.74
N TRP A 218 -2.05 -18.29 23.69
CA TRP A 218 -2.55 -19.05 22.54
C TRP A 218 -1.52 -19.26 21.42
N ASP A 219 -0.28 -18.77 21.58
CA ASP A 219 0.75 -18.80 20.52
C ASP A 219 1.10 -20.20 19.99
N ARG A 220 0.81 -21.25 20.77
CA ARG A 220 0.96 -22.66 20.37
C ARG A 220 -0.05 -23.06 19.29
N PHE A 221 -1.27 -22.54 19.36
CA PHE A 221 -2.38 -22.90 18.46
C PHE A 221 -2.43 -22.00 17.23
N LEU A 222 -1.79 -20.82 17.28
CA LEU A 222 -1.80 -19.88 16.17
C LEU A 222 -0.87 -20.34 15.02
N PRO A 223 -1.34 -20.33 13.76
CA PRO A 223 -0.52 -20.67 12.62
C PRO A 223 0.67 -19.71 12.46
N LYS A 224 1.89 -20.22 12.61
CA LYS A 224 3.10 -19.41 12.42
C LYS A 224 3.47 -19.37 10.93
N PHE A 225 3.14 -18.28 10.25
CA PHE A 225 3.56 -18.09 8.87
C PHE A 225 5.04 -17.69 8.80
N LYS A 226 5.92 -18.64 8.49
CA LYS A 226 7.33 -18.36 8.22
C LYS A 226 7.47 -17.88 6.78
N LYS A 227 8.00 -16.67 6.59
CA LYS A 227 8.43 -16.20 5.26
C LYS A 227 9.53 -17.13 4.76
N LYS A 228 9.21 -18.00 3.80
CA LYS A 228 10.21 -18.83 3.11
C LYS A 228 11.06 -17.92 2.21
N ASN A 229 12.07 -17.28 2.77
CA ASN A 229 13.14 -16.62 2.01
C ASN A 229 14.09 -17.70 1.48
N VAL A 230 13.61 -18.53 0.55
CA VAL A 230 14.47 -19.51 -0.13
C VAL A 230 15.50 -18.71 -0.92
N LYS A 231 16.77 -18.80 -0.51
CA LYS A 231 17.87 -18.13 -1.20
C LYS A 231 17.91 -18.68 -2.64
N ARG A 232 17.71 -17.80 -3.63
CA ARG A 232 17.97 -18.16 -5.03
C ARG A 232 19.45 -18.47 -5.20
N LYS A 233 19.79 -19.43 -6.07
CA LYS A 233 21.18 -19.70 -6.44
C LYS A 233 21.83 -18.39 -6.88
N LYS A 234 22.90 -17.98 -6.19
CA LYS A 234 23.69 -16.84 -6.61
C LYS A 234 24.42 -17.23 -7.91
N PRO A 235 24.42 -16.38 -8.95
CA PRO A 235 25.23 -16.65 -10.13
C PRO A 235 26.71 -16.72 -9.72
N SER A 236 27.44 -17.72 -10.21
CA SER A 236 28.87 -17.91 -9.90
C SER A 236 29.76 -16.78 -10.42
N LYS A 237 29.29 -16.08 -11.47
CA LYS A 237 29.94 -14.90 -12.03
C LYS A 237 28.97 -13.73 -11.96
N ILE A 238 29.21 -12.83 -11.02
CA ILE A 238 28.61 -11.49 -11.03
C ILE A 238 29.53 -10.67 -11.92
N GLY A 239 29.20 -10.57 -13.21
CA GLY A 239 29.95 -9.72 -14.14
C GLY A 239 30.07 -8.31 -13.55
N LYS A 240 31.25 -7.69 -13.66
CA LYS A 240 31.37 -6.25 -13.40
C LYS A 240 30.33 -5.58 -14.29
N GLY A 241 29.38 -4.85 -13.68
CA GLY A 241 28.33 -4.15 -14.42
C GLY A 241 28.95 -3.30 -15.53
N LYS A 242 28.23 -3.12 -16.65
CA LYS A 242 28.68 -2.21 -17.70
C LYS A 242 29.02 -0.87 -17.04
N LYS A 243 30.22 -0.33 -17.30
CA LYS A 243 30.57 1.01 -16.83
C LYS A 243 29.55 1.97 -17.43
N ASP A 244 28.91 2.78 -16.61
CA ASP A 244 27.98 3.82 -17.07
C ASP A 244 28.78 4.86 -17.86
N GLN A 245 28.87 4.66 -19.18
CA GLN A 245 29.40 5.67 -20.08
C GLN A 245 28.31 6.71 -20.32
N VAL A 246 28.64 7.98 -20.04
CA VAL A 246 27.72 9.12 -20.20
C VAL A 246 27.31 9.30 -21.67
N PHE A 247 28.20 8.93 -22.58
CA PHE A 247 27.95 8.97 -24.02
C PHE A 247 27.53 7.59 -24.53
N PRO A 248 26.52 7.51 -25.41
CA PRO A 248 26.21 6.26 -26.09
C PRO A 248 27.40 5.82 -26.96
N PRO A 249 27.61 4.50 -27.15
CA PRO A 249 28.59 4.04 -28.13
C PRO A 249 28.20 4.57 -29.52
N ALA A 250 29.20 4.83 -30.36
CA ALA A 250 28.95 5.24 -31.74
C ALA A 250 28.03 4.22 -32.43
N PRO A 251 27.02 4.67 -33.20
CA PRO A 251 26.20 3.76 -33.98
C PRO A 251 27.10 2.98 -34.94
N VAL A 252 26.76 1.70 -35.19
CA VAL A 252 27.47 0.92 -36.19
C VAL A 252 27.21 1.54 -37.57
N PRO A 253 28.26 1.86 -38.35
CA PRO A 253 28.09 2.49 -39.66
C PRO A 253 27.35 1.52 -40.60
N SER A 254 26.49 2.05 -41.45
CA SER A 254 25.79 1.24 -42.45
C SER A 254 26.77 0.68 -43.48
N LYS A 255 26.37 -0.35 -44.23
CA LYS A 255 27.20 -0.87 -45.34
C LYS A 255 27.53 0.23 -46.36
N LEU A 256 26.63 1.19 -46.55
CA LEU A 256 26.83 2.32 -47.44
C LEU A 256 27.85 3.29 -46.87
N ASP A 257 27.77 3.60 -45.57
CA ASP A 257 28.77 4.44 -44.88
C ASP A 257 30.16 3.79 -44.90
N GLN A 258 30.23 2.48 -44.66
CA GLN A 258 31.49 1.71 -44.75
C GLN A 258 32.08 1.76 -46.16
N GLN A 259 31.24 1.72 -47.20
CA GLN A 259 31.68 1.81 -48.60
C GLN A 259 32.10 3.23 -48.99
N ILE A 260 31.46 4.26 -48.42
CA ILE A 260 31.84 5.66 -48.61
C ILE A 260 33.17 5.93 -47.91
N GLU A 261 33.34 5.44 -46.67
CA GLU A 261 34.57 5.55 -45.88
C GLU A 261 35.74 4.80 -46.52
N SER A 262 35.52 3.61 -47.09
CA SER A 262 36.56 2.84 -47.81
C SER A 262 36.89 3.41 -49.20
N GLY A 263 36.10 4.38 -49.70
CA GLY A 263 36.20 4.92 -51.04
C GLY A 263 35.74 3.96 -52.15
N GLU A 264 35.32 2.74 -51.80
CA GLU A 264 34.82 1.74 -52.75
C GLU A 264 33.49 2.15 -53.36
N TYR A 265 32.69 2.95 -52.66
CA TYR A 265 31.42 3.46 -53.17
C TYR A 265 31.60 4.25 -54.48
N PHE A 266 32.68 5.02 -54.58
CA PHE A 266 32.96 5.91 -55.72
C PHE A 266 33.61 5.20 -56.91
N LEU A 267 34.12 3.97 -56.75
CA LEU A 267 34.74 3.21 -57.83
C LEU A 267 33.69 2.54 -58.73
N SER A 268 33.85 2.69 -60.05
CA SER A 268 33.10 1.90 -61.04
C SER A 268 33.35 0.39 -60.85
N GLN A 269 32.38 -0.45 -61.21
CA GLN A 269 32.51 -1.91 -61.16
C GLN A 269 33.73 -2.41 -61.94
N GLU A 270 34.09 -1.75 -63.04
CA GLU A 270 35.27 -2.09 -63.83
C GLU A 270 36.58 -1.79 -63.09
N ALA A 271 36.65 -0.62 -62.43
CA ALA A 271 37.79 -0.24 -61.60
C ALA A 271 37.95 -1.19 -60.40
N LYS A 272 36.84 -1.64 -59.79
CA LYS A 272 36.84 -2.66 -58.73
C LYS A 272 37.40 -4.00 -59.23
N ARG A 273 36.98 -4.44 -60.42
CA ARG A 273 37.48 -5.68 -61.05
C ARG A 273 38.97 -5.60 -61.36
N ARG A 274 39.46 -4.47 -61.90
CA ARG A 274 40.88 -4.24 -62.18
C ARG A 274 41.72 -4.29 -60.90
N ARG A 275 41.27 -3.64 -59.83
CA ARG A 275 41.93 -3.66 -58.51
C ARG A 275 41.97 -5.06 -57.92
N ALA A 276 40.87 -5.81 -57.98
CA ALA A 276 40.80 -7.19 -57.51
C ALA A 276 41.71 -8.14 -58.32
N ALA A 277 41.84 -7.93 -59.63
CA ALA A 277 42.76 -8.70 -60.48
C ALA A 277 44.23 -8.40 -60.13
N ALA A 278 44.58 -7.14 -59.92
CA ALA A 278 45.91 -6.74 -59.49
C ALA A 278 46.27 -7.35 -58.12
N GLU A 279 45.34 -7.30 -57.15
CA GLU A 279 45.56 -7.92 -55.83
C GLU A 279 45.74 -9.44 -55.91
N LYS A 280 44.98 -10.13 -56.77
CA LYS A 280 45.17 -11.57 -57.01
C LYS A 280 46.54 -11.88 -57.61
N LEU A 281 47.01 -11.04 -58.54
CA LEU A 281 48.33 -11.19 -59.16
C LEU A 281 49.45 -11.00 -58.13
N GLU A 282 49.36 -9.99 -57.28
CA GLU A 282 50.33 -9.76 -56.20
C GLU A 282 50.34 -10.92 -55.21
N LYS A 283 49.17 -11.42 -54.78
CA LYS A 283 49.09 -12.63 -53.91
C LYS A 283 49.71 -13.86 -54.58
N GLN A 284 49.55 -14.04 -55.89
CA GLN A 284 50.19 -15.12 -56.62
C GLN A 284 51.72 -14.95 -56.64
N LYS A 285 52.23 -13.74 -56.90
CA LYS A 285 53.67 -13.44 -56.82
C LYS A 285 54.23 -13.71 -55.42
N GLU A 286 53.52 -13.27 -54.38
CA GLU A 286 53.91 -13.53 -52.98
C GLU A 286 53.94 -15.03 -52.67
N ALA A 287 52.92 -15.78 -53.07
CA ALA A 287 52.85 -17.23 -52.86
C ALA A 287 53.96 -17.98 -53.60
N VAL A 288 54.27 -17.59 -54.84
CA VAL A 288 55.41 -18.11 -55.59
C VAL A 288 56.71 -17.78 -54.86
N SER A 289 56.88 -16.54 -54.40
CA SER A 289 58.07 -16.13 -53.65
C SER A 289 58.23 -16.88 -52.33
N ALA A 290 57.13 -17.12 -51.60
CA ALA A 290 57.12 -17.85 -50.33
C ALA A 290 57.39 -19.35 -50.56
N SER A 291 56.81 -19.93 -51.61
CA SER A 291 57.09 -21.31 -52.04
C SER A 291 58.56 -21.47 -52.43
N GLN A 292 59.11 -20.48 -53.14
CA GLN A 292 60.52 -20.47 -53.52
C GLN A 292 61.45 -20.26 -52.32
N LYS A 293 61.10 -19.39 -51.36
CA LYS A 293 61.82 -19.27 -50.07
C LYS A 293 61.83 -20.57 -49.29
N LYS A 294 60.66 -21.22 -49.10
CA LYS A 294 60.56 -22.54 -48.45
C LYS A 294 61.36 -23.61 -49.17
N ARG A 295 61.34 -23.60 -50.51
CA ARG A 295 62.12 -24.54 -51.31
C ARG A 295 63.62 -24.29 -51.13
N ASN A 296 64.07 -23.04 -51.12
CA ASN A 296 65.47 -22.68 -50.90
C ASN A 296 65.94 -22.99 -49.46
N GLU A 297 65.09 -22.79 -48.45
CA GLU A 297 65.35 -23.17 -47.06
C GLU A 297 65.63 -24.68 -46.93
N ALA A 298 64.92 -25.53 -47.68
CA ALA A 298 65.16 -26.98 -47.68
C ALA A 298 66.51 -27.40 -48.31
N PHE A 299 67.15 -26.53 -49.10
CA PHE A 299 68.46 -26.80 -49.71
C PHE A 299 69.63 -26.22 -48.91
N ILE A 300 69.37 -25.46 -47.84
CA ILE A 300 70.41 -25.01 -46.92
C ILE A 300 70.56 -26.10 -45.86
N ALA A 301 71.73 -26.74 -45.82
CA ALA A 301 72.03 -27.73 -44.78
C ALA A 301 71.84 -27.08 -43.39
N PRO A 302 71.18 -27.76 -42.44
CA PRO A 302 71.10 -27.29 -41.06
C PRO A 302 72.52 -27.00 -40.55
N LYS A 303 72.71 -25.86 -39.89
CA LYS A 303 73.98 -25.61 -39.20
C LYS A 303 74.09 -26.62 -38.06
N GLU A 304 75.04 -27.54 -38.16
CA GLU A 304 75.42 -28.39 -37.04
C GLU A 304 76.27 -27.55 -36.08
N ASP A 305 75.82 -27.46 -34.82
CA ASP A 305 76.61 -26.86 -33.75
C ASP A 305 77.78 -27.82 -33.42
N ALA A 306 79.00 -27.30 -33.49
CA ALA A 306 80.23 -28.01 -33.14
C ALA A 306 80.41 -28.18 -31.63
#